data_AF-A0A6P0WQV6-F1
#
_entry.id   AF-A0A6P0WQV6-F1
#
_cell.length_a   1.000
_cell.length_b   1.000
_cell.length_c   1.000
_cell.angle_alpha   90.00
_cell.angle_beta   90.00
_cell.angle_gamma   90.00
#
_symmetry.space_group_name_H-M   'P 1'
#
loop_
_entity.id
_entity.type
_entity.pdbx_description
1 polymer ?
#
loop_
_entity_poly.entity_id
_entity_poly.type
_entity_poly.pdbx_seq_one_letter_code
_entity_poly.pdbx_strand_id
1 'polypeptide(L)'
;MAMLGAQPAQALTNILQNPPQLPLRQETTSYTALPSQAKVLGQGKTLKEFDLSIEYINSRIRNPGERRIDQVRLRGYVGTNTSEDTPFVAPTIEVNPGDTVRVNLKNNLPIVPNCKVSPEKINEPHCFNGTNLHTHGLWISPTGNSDNVLLSINPGEEFQYEFNIPPEHPAGTFWYHPHRHGSTALQVASGMAGALIVHGDRKPEADGINQFTHGDIDTLLAGLTDMPERILVLQQIQYACLDDEGEIKVRKDLAGNVVAWVCDDEDTGGIEFYDSPGGNGLFGPGTWDKSGRHTSINGKIIPIIRGDGAHIPRVKAGQIERWRAIHAGVRDTISLEFRKSQRPVKGSIRYVKASEQDDWIQKY
;
A
#
# COMPACT_ATOMS: atom_id res chain seq x y z
N MET A 1 -46.75 11.45 7.65
CA MET A 1 -46.20 11.11 6.32
C MET A 1 -45.05 10.15 6.55
N ALA A 2 -45.28 8.85 6.38
CA ALA A 2 -44.25 7.83 6.56
C ALA A 2 -43.49 7.67 5.24
N MET A 3 -42.21 8.03 5.21
CA MET A 3 -41.36 7.74 4.05
C MET A 3 -40.74 6.36 4.22
N LEU A 4 -41.19 5.41 3.40
CA LEU A 4 -40.50 4.15 3.14
C LEU A 4 -39.50 4.37 2.00
N GLY A 5 -38.21 4.31 2.32
CA GLY A 5 -37.13 4.30 1.33
C GLY A 5 -36.42 2.96 1.38
N ALA A 6 -36.51 2.16 0.32
CA ALA A 6 -35.63 1.04 0.11
C ALA A 6 -34.28 1.58 -0.41
N GLN A 7 -33.25 1.57 0.44
CA GLN A 7 -31.88 1.73 -0.06
C GLN A 7 -31.45 0.41 -0.70
N PRO A 8 -30.78 0.43 -1.88
CA PRO A 8 -30.13 -0.77 -2.36
C PRO A 8 -29.13 -1.26 -1.29
N ALA A 9 -29.03 -2.57 -1.10
CA ALA A 9 -28.12 -3.23 -0.15
C ALA A 9 -26.61 -2.98 -0.44
N GLN A 10 -26.29 -2.09 -1.37
CA GLN A 10 -24.95 -1.59 -1.70
C GLN A 10 -24.70 -0.22 -1.06
N ALA A 11 -25.06 -0.03 0.21
CA ALA A 11 -24.25 0.85 1.03
C ALA A 11 -22.88 0.16 1.16
N LEU A 12 -22.02 0.31 0.14
CA LEU A 12 -20.60 -0.05 0.17
C LEU A 12 -20.10 0.33 1.56
N THR A 13 -19.89 -0.69 2.39
CA THR A 13 -19.49 -0.41 3.77
C THR A 13 -18.10 0.19 3.65
N ASN A 14 -17.98 1.50 3.88
CA ASN A 14 -16.68 2.18 3.91
C ASN A 14 -15.93 1.82 5.21
N ILE A 15 -16.07 0.57 5.65
CA ILE A 15 -15.47 0.04 6.87
C ILE A 15 -14.05 -0.38 6.49
N LEU A 16 -13.09 0.05 7.29
CA LEU A 16 -11.70 -0.32 7.08
C LEU A 16 -11.51 -1.82 7.31
N GLN A 17 -10.82 -2.47 6.38
CA GLN A 17 -10.33 -3.84 6.48
C GLN A 17 -8.81 -3.85 6.30
N ASN A 18 -8.13 -4.88 6.80
CA ASN A 18 -6.72 -5.11 6.53
C ASN A 18 -6.59 -5.46 5.04
N PRO A 19 -5.47 -5.10 4.39
CA PRO A 19 -5.21 -5.58 3.04
C PRO A 19 -5.23 -7.12 3.03
N PRO A 20 -5.82 -7.75 2.00
CA PRO A 20 -5.93 -9.20 1.94
C PRO A 20 -4.54 -9.83 1.95
N GLN A 21 -4.37 -10.97 2.62
CA GLN A 21 -3.10 -11.70 2.57
C GLN A 21 -2.90 -12.32 1.18
N LEU A 22 -1.68 -12.22 0.65
CA LEU A 22 -1.27 -12.91 -0.56
C LEU A 22 -1.14 -14.41 -0.22
N PRO A 23 -1.96 -15.29 -0.82
CA PRO A 23 -1.95 -16.69 -0.44
C PRO A 23 -0.70 -17.39 -0.96
N LEU A 24 -0.24 -18.36 -0.18
CA LEU A 24 0.86 -19.24 -0.57
C LEU A 24 0.41 -20.11 -1.73
N ARG A 25 1.21 -20.12 -2.80
CA ARG A 25 1.11 -21.12 -3.87
C ARG A 25 1.56 -22.48 -3.35
N GLN A 26 2.67 -22.49 -2.60
CA GLN A 26 3.26 -23.67 -2.01
C GLN A 26 4.01 -23.29 -0.73
N GLU A 27 3.93 -24.16 0.27
CA GLU A 27 4.72 -24.08 1.49
C GLU A 27 5.44 -25.42 1.70
N THR A 28 6.74 -25.40 1.96
CA THR A 28 7.52 -26.62 2.19
C THR A 28 8.54 -26.39 3.30
N THR A 29 8.34 -27.07 4.43
CA THR A 29 9.26 -27.01 5.57
C THR A 29 10.27 -28.14 5.50
N SER A 30 11.56 -27.80 5.45
CA SER A 30 12.65 -28.78 5.51
C SER A 30 13.28 -28.80 6.90
N TYR A 31 13.36 -29.98 7.50
CA TYR A 31 14.08 -30.22 8.76
C TYR A 31 15.47 -30.78 8.44
N THR A 32 16.52 -29.95 8.46
CA THR A 32 17.90 -30.46 8.46
C THR A 32 18.32 -30.71 9.91
N ALA A 33 18.09 -31.92 10.43
CA ALA A 33 18.73 -32.37 11.67
C ALA A 33 20.10 -32.95 11.34
N LEU A 34 21.18 -32.23 11.70
CA LEU A 34 22.49 -32.86 11.87
C LEU A 34 22.58 -33.40 13.30
N PRO A 35 22.82 -34.71 13.52
CA PRO A 35 23.00 -35.24 14.84
C PRO A 35 24.43 -34.95 15.30
N SER A 36 24.64 -33.82 15.96
CA SER A 36 25.41 -33.70 17.20
C SER A 36 25.76 -32.25 17.48
N GLN A 37 25.45 -31.86 18.73
CA GLN A 37 25.87 -30.65 19.42
C GLN A 37 25.07 -29.36 19.17
N ALA A 38 24.69 -28.78 20.31
CA ALA A 38 24.05 -27.50 20.57
C ALA A 38 22.53 -27.41 20.36
N LYS A 39 21.85 -27.23 21.50
CA LYS A 39 20.50 -26.68 21.62
C LYS A 39 20.38 -25.42 20.75
N VAL A 40 19.75 -25.54 19.58
CA VAL A 40 19.03 -24.44 18.94
C VAL A 40 17.63 -24.98 18.70
N LEU A 41 16.68 -24.51 19.50
CA LEU A 41 15.26 -24.77 19.29
C LEU A 41 14.92 -24.36 17.86
N GLY A 42 14.43 -25.33 17.08
CA GLY A 42 14.35 -25.22 15.64
C GLY A 42 13.29 -24.25 15.14
N GLN A 43 13.62 -23.58 14.05
CA GLN A 43 12.69 -23.29 12.97
C GLN A 43 13.29 -23.90 11.71
N GLY A 44 12.58 -24.84 11.09
CA GLY A 44 12.99 -25.36 9.79
C GLY A 44 13.02 -24.23 8.77
N LYS A 45 13.90 -24.31 7.77
CA LYS A 45 13.81 -23.41 6.61
C LYS A 45 12.49 -23.72 5.91
N THR A 46 11.54 -22.80 5.98
CA THR A 46 10.29 -22.91 5.24
C THR A 46 10.44 -22.17 3.93
N LEU A 47 10.21 -22.88 2.83
CA LEU A 47 10.05 -22.27 1.53
C LEU A 47 8.60 -21.77 1.42
N LYS A 48 8.42 -20.47 1.17
CA LYS A 48 7.13 -19.83 0.92
C LYS A 48 7.10 -19.27 -0.50
N GLU A 49 6.22 -19.80 -1.34
CA GLU A 49 6.12 -19.37 -2.74
C GLU A 49 4.82 -18.60 -2.97
N PHE A 50 4.92 -17.47 -3.68
CA PHE A 50 3.81 -16.58 -4.01
C PHE A 50 3.80 -16.27 -5.51
N ASP A 51 2.60 -16.10 -6.07
CA ASP A 51 2.43 -15.57 -7.43
C ASP A 51 1.86 -14.14 -7.35
N LEU A 52 2.47 -13.22 -8.09
CA LEU A 52 2.08 -11.81 -8.11
C LEU A 52 2.14 -11.29 -9.55
N SER A 53 1.07 -10.67 -10.01
CA SER A 53 1.01 -10.03 -11.32
C SER A 53 1.01 -8.51 -11.20
N ILE A 54 1.43 -7.83 -12.26
CA ILE A 54 1.28 -6.37 -12.40
C ILE A 54 0.38 -6.11 -13.59
N GLU A 55 -0.72 -5.40 -13.36
CA GLU A 55 -1.77 -5.19 -14.34
C GLU A 55 -2.28 -3.76 -14.31
N TYR A 56 -2.91 -3.34 -15.42
CA TYR A 56 -3.80 -2.18 -15.39
C TYR A 56 -5.14 -2.59 -14.82
N ILE A 57 -5.58 -1.90 -13.78
CA ILE A 57 -6.86 -2.14 -13.13
C ILE A 57 -7.79 -0.96 -13.42
N ASN A 58 -8.91 -1.26 -14.06
CA ASN A 58 -10.03 -0.32 -14.18
C ASN A 58 -10.88 -0.44 -12.93
N SER A 59 -11.02 0.64 -12.16
CA SER A 59 -11.85 0.66 -10.96
C SER A 59 -12.33 2.08 -10.68
N ARG A 60 -12.73 2.34 -9.44
CA ARG A 60 -13.37 3.56 -9.01
C ARG A 60 -12.77 4.06 -7.71
N ILE A 61 -12.48 5.34 -7.62
CA ILE A 61 -12.01 5.99 -6.40
C ILE A 61 -13.02 7.04 -5.97
N ARG A 62 -13.42 7.00 -4.69
CA ARG A 62 -14.31 8.00 -4.13
C ARG A 62 -13.59 9.34 -4.04
N ASN A 63 -14.25 10.41 -4.51
CA ASN A 63 -13.76 11.77 -4.43
C ASN A 63 -14.74 12.65 -3.64
N PRO A 64 -14.61 12.72 -2.30
CA PRO A 64 -15.52 13.48 -1.44
C PRO A 64 -15.60 14.96 -1.79
N GLY A 65 -14.48 15.58 -2.17
CA GLY A 65 -14.40 17.01 -2.42
C GLY A 65 -15.24 17.46 -3.62
N GLU A 66 -15.32 16.60 -4.64
CA GLU A 66 -16.15 16.81 -5.84
C GLU A 66 -17.48 16.03 -5.77
N ARG A 67 -17.80 15.41 -4.62
CA ARG A 67 -19.03 14.62 -4.37
C ARG A 67 -19.32 13.56 -5.42
N ARG A 68 -18.27 12.95 -5.98
CA ARG A 68 -18.35 11.98 -7.08
C ARG A 68 -17.51 10.74 -6.79
N ILE A 69 -17.60 9.79 -7.71
CA ILE A 69 -16.76 8.61 -7.77
C ILE A 69 -16.05 8.68 -9.13
N ASP A 70 -14.73 8.82 -9.10
CA ASP A 70 -13.93 8.95 -10.31
C ASP A 70 -13.65 7.56 -10.87
N GLN A 71 -13.83 7.39 -12.18
CA GLN A 71 -13.35 6.21 -12.88
C GLN A 71 -11.83 6.35 -13.05
N VAL A 72 -11.09 5.29 -12.78
CA VAL A 72 -9.63 5.31 -12.88
C VAL A 72 -9.11 4.05 -13.54
N ARG A 73 -7.98 4.19 -14.24
CA ARG A 73 -7.19 3.09 -14.80
C ARG A 73 -5.75 3.25 -14.33
N LEU A 74 -5.35 2.45 -13.34
CA LEU A 74 -4.04 2.57 -12.70
C LEU A 74 -3.31 1.23 -12.72
N ARG A 75 -1.99 1.27 -12.52
CA ARG A 75 -1.19 0.06 -12.33
C ARG A 75 -1.39 -0.48 -10.92
N GLY A 76 -1.51 -1.79 -10.77
CA GLY A 76 -1.64 -2.43 -9.47
C GLY A 76 -0.92 -3.77 -9.41
N TYR A 77 -0.57 -4.16 -8.19
CA TYR A 77 -0.18 -5.54 -7.91
C TYR A 77 -1.43 -6.38 -7.72
N VAL A 78 -1.55 -7.45 -8.50
CA VAL A 78 -2.69 -8.36 -8.49
C VAL A 78 -2.21 -9.75 -8.07
N GLY A 79 -2.55 -10.14 -6.84
CA GLY A 79 -2.57 -11.53 -6.40
C GLY A 79 -3.97 -12.14 -6.52
N THR A 80 -4.10 -13.45 -6.29
CA THR A 80 -5.37 -14.20 -6.36
C THR A 80 -6.47 -13.67 -5.43
N ASN A 81 -6.10 -13.05 -4.30
CA ASN A 81 -7.04 -12.48 -3.33
C ASN A 81 -7.13 -10.94 -3.37
N THR A 82 -6.67 -10.30 -4.44
CA THR A 82 -6.78 -8.85 -4.58
C THR A 82 -8.25 -8.43 -4.54
N SER A 83 -8.57 -7.49 -3.67
CA SER A 83 -9.96 -7.04 -3.50
C SER A 83 -10.41 -6.21 -4.70
N GLU A 84 -11.54 -6.59 -5.30
CA GLU A 84 -12.20 -5.77 -6.34
C GLU A 84 -12.66 -4.40 -5.80
N ASP A 85 -12.96 -4.33 -4.51
CA ASP A 85 -13.46 -3.13 -3.81
C ASP A 85 -12.35 -2.15 -3.40
N THR A 86 -11.12 -2.63 -3.28
CA THR A 86 -9.91 -1.86 -2.93
C THR A 86 -8.71 -2.40 -3.69
N PRO A 87 -8.69 -2.32 -5.03
CA PRO A 87 -7.64 -2.97 -5.81
C PRO A 87 -6.31 -2.20 -5.82
N PHE A 88 -6.33 -0.93 -5.38
CA PHE A 88 -5.16 -0.07 -5.34
C PHE A 88 -4.42 -0.15 -4.01
N VAL A 89 -4.47 -1.30 -3.33
CA VAL A 89 -3.57 -1.68 -2.25
C VAL A 89 -3.13 -3.11 -2.51
N ALA A 90 -1.84 -3.36 -2.53
CA ALA A 90 -1.33 -4.70 -2.81
C ALA A 90 -1.58 -5.65 -1.62
N PRO A 91 -1.74 -6.95 -1.86
CA PRO A 91 -1.98 -7.91 -0.80
C PRO A 91 -0.79 -8.01 0.19
N THR A 92 -1.07 -8.32 1.44
CA THR A 92 -0.05 -8.45 2.50
C THR A 92 0.77 -9.73 2.30
N ILE A 93 2.10 -9.63 2.34
CA ILE A 93 3.00 -10.78 2.42
C ILE A 93 3.36 -11.01 3.88
N GLU A 94 3.22 -12.25 4.37
CA GLU A 94 3.55 -12.61 5.76
C GLU A 94 4.58 -13.74 5.80
N VAL A 95 5.68 -13.50 6.52
CA VAL A 95 6.88 -14.33 6.54
C VAL A 95 7.49 -14.35 7.94
N ASN A 96 8.46 -15.22 8.16
CA ASN A 96 9.16 -15.39 9.43
C ASN A 96 10.69 -15.31 9.18
N PRO A 97 11.49 -14.96 10.21
CA PRO A 97 12.94 -15.13 10.17
C PRO A 97 13.31 -16.56 9.78
N GLY A 98 14.29 -16.73 8.90
CA GLY A 98 14.73 -18.04 8.41
C GLY A 98 13.94 -18.57 7.20
N ASP A 99 12.84 -17.93 6.80
CA ASP A 99 12.11 -18.31 5.58
C ASP A 99 12.95 -18.04 4.32
N THR A 100 12.84 -18.95 3.35
CA THR A 100 13.18 -18.66 1.95
C THR A 100 11.87 -18.31 1.25
N VAL A 101 11.77 -17.09 0.72
CA VAL A 101 10.57 -16.59 0.07
C VAL A 101 10.81 -16.50 -1.42
N ARG A 102 9.92 -17.07 -2.23
CA ARG A 102 9.92 -16.90 -3.68
C ARG A 102 8.70 -16.16 -4.15
N VAL A 103 8.90 -15.15 -4.99
CA VAL A 103 7.81 -14.40 -5.62
C VAL A 103 7.94 -14.53 -7.12
N ASN A 104 7.01 -15.24 -7.75
CA ASN A 104 6.89 -15.28 -9.20
C ASN A 104 6.16 -14.02 -9.66
N LEU A 105 6.93 -13.02 -10.09
CA LEU A 105 6.40 -11.75 -10.56
C LEU A 105 6.16 -11.81 -12.07
N LYS A 106 4.92 -11.56 -12.48
CA LYS A 106 4.53 -11.47 -13.90
C LYS A 106 4.14 -10.04 -14.26
N ASN A 107 4.79 -9.45 -15.25
CA ASN A 107 4.44 -8.12 -15.73
C ASN A 107 3.47 -8.21 -16.93
N ASN A 108 2.17 -8.08 -16.67
CA ASN A 108 1.10 -8.12 -17.68
C ASN A 108 0.77 -6.74 -18.26
N LEU A 109 1.56 -5.70 -17.97
CA LEU A 109 1.37 -4.39 -18.56
C LEU A 109 1.66 -4.42 -20.07
N PRO A 110 1.08 -3.50 -20.86
CA PRO A 110 1.38 -3.39 -22.28
C PRO A 110 2.79 -2.85 -22.50
N ILE A 111 3.40 -3.26 -23.62
CA ILE A 111 4.69 -2.74 -24.09
C ILE A 111 4.54 -1.23 -24.33
N VAL A 112 5.46 -0.45 -23.75
CA VAL A 112 5.60 0.98 -24.04
C VAL A 112 6.58 1.13 -25.21
N PRO A 113 6.13 1.62 -26.39
CA PRO A 113 7.03 1.85 -27.52
C PRO A 113 8.17 2.79 -27.12
N ASN A 114 9.36 2.58 -27.69
CA ASN A 114 10.53 3.45 -27.48
C ASN A 114 11.02 3.57 -26.02
N CYS A 115 10.84 2.53 -25.20
CA CYS A 115 11.55 2.36 -23.93
C CYS A 115 13.04 2.03 -24.17
N LYS A 116 13.75 2.93 -24.87
CA LYS A 116 15.21 2.93 -25.04
C LYS A 116 15.70 4.29 -24.57
N VAL A 117 16.34 4.30 -23.41
CA VAL A 117 16.81 5.54 -22.78
C VAL A 117 18.31 5.62 -22.97
N SER A 118 18.77 6.74 -23.50
CA SER A 118 20.21 6.99 -23.63
C SER A 118 20.81 7.27 -22.24
N PRO A 119 22.10 6.99 -22.01
CA PRO A 119 22.73 7.22 -20.71
C PRO A 119 22.57 8.66 -20.20
N GLU A 120 22.51 9.65 -21.09
CA GLU A 120 22.37 11.06 -20.71
C GLU A 120 20.96 11.39 -20.18
N LYS A 121 19.95 10.60 -20.54
CA LYS A 121 18.54 10.79 -20.17
C LYS A 121 18.06 9.82 -19.09
N ILE A 122 18.97 9.04 -18.50
CA ILE A 122 18.60 8.01 -17.54
C ILE A 122 17.83 8.59 -16.33
N ASN A 123 18.17 9.81 -15.91
CA ASN A 123 17.52 10.50 -14.80
C ASN A 123 16.20 11.20 -15.16
N GLU A 124 15.78 11.16 -16.43
CA GLU A 124 14.45 11.63 -16.83
C GLU A 124 13.42 10.50 -16.61
N PRO A 125 12.16 10.78 -16.27
CA PRO A 125 11.14 9.74 -16.17
C PRO A 125 10.97 8.96 -17.48
N HIS A 126 10.93 7.63 -17.39
CA HIS A 126 10.91 6.77 -18.57
C HIS A 126 10.38 5.37 -18.28
N CYS A 127 10.02 4.63 -19.34
CA CYS A 127 9.71 3.20 -19.28
C CYS A 127 8.68 2.84 -18.20
N PHE A 128 7.55 3.56 -18.16
CA PHE A 128 6.58 3.50 -17.06
C PHE A 128 5.96 2.13 -16.78
N ASN A 129 6.04 1.19 -17.73
CA ASN A 129 5.57 -0.18 -17.56
C ASN A 129 6.70 -1.19 -17.30
N GLY A 130 7.96 -0.77 -17.31
CA GLY A 130 9.04 -1.56 -16.74
C GLY A 130 9.00 -1.45 -15.22
N THR A 131 9.22 -2.55 -14.51
CA THR A 131 9.11 -2.62 -13.04
C THR A 131 10.22 -3.47 -12.44
N ASN A 132 10.25 -3.53 -11.12
CA ASN A 132 10.86 -4.60 -10.35
C ASN A 132 10.08 -4.74 -9.02
N LEU A 133 10.59 -5.54 -8.10
CA LEU A 133 10.06 -5.70 -6.76
C LEU A 133 11.19 -5.41 -5.77
N HIS A 134 10.93 -4.53 -4.82
CA HIS A 134 11.83 -4.21 -3.73
C HIS A 134 11.15 -4.49 -2.39
N THR A 135 11.88 -5.11 -1.46
CA THR A 135 11.42 -5.34 -0.09
C THR A 135 12.07 -4.35 0.87
N HIS A 136 11.33 -3.28 1.19
CA HIS A 136 11.87 -2.17 1.95
C HIS A 136 12.09 -2.55 3.42
N GLY A 137 13.36 -2.55 3.82
CA GLY A 137 13.83 -2.77 5.18
C GLY A 137 14.23 -4.21 5.50
N LEU A 138 14.08 -5.15 4.55
CA LEU A 138 14.61 -6.51 4.74
C LEU A 138 16.14 -6.54 4.65
N TRP A 139 16.78 -7.36 5.48
CA TRP A 139 18.22 -7.59 5.49
C TRP A 139 18.57 -8.78 4.62
N ILE A 140 18.48 -8.60 3.31
CA ILE A 140 18.69 -9.66 2.33
C ILE A 140 19.66 -9.20 1.22
N SER A 141 20.06 -10.13 0.36
CA SER A 141 21.02 -9.86 -0.70
C SER A 141 20.45 -8.83 -1.70
N PRO A 142 21.21 -7.78 -2.07
CA PRO A 142 20.80 -6.83 -3.10
C PRO A 142 21.19 -7.27 -4.52
N THR A 143 21.56 -8.54 -4.71
CA THR A 143 22.16 -9.05 -5.96
C THR A 143 21.40 -10.24 -6.53
N GLY A 144 21.72 -10.60 -7.78
CA GLY A 144 21.12 -11.74 -8.46
C GLY A 144 19.61 -11.58 -8.61
N ASN A 145 18.86 -12.64 -8.29
CA ASN A 145 17.40 -12.66 -8.25
C ASN A 145 16.81 -12.37 -6.86
N SER A 146 17.58 -11.77 -5.94
CA SER A 146 17.07 -11.33 -4.64
C SER A 146 16.58 -9.88 -4.71
N ASP A 147 16.81 -9.03 -3.70
CA ASP A 147 16.33 -7.63 -3.64
C ASP A 147 17.14 -6.67 -4.52
N ASN A 148 17.38 -7.08 -5.77
CA ASN A 148 18.21 -6.36 -6.73
C ASN A 148 17.39 -5.31 -7.47
N VAL A 149 17.46 -4.07 -7.00
CA VAL A 149 16.77 -2.92 -7.58
C VAL A 149 17.25 -2.53 -9.00
N LEU A 150 18.33 -3.14 -9.49
CA LEU A 150 18.82 -2.94 -10.86
C LEU A 150 18.15 -3.88 -11.87
N LEU A 151 17.36 -4.86 -11.41
CA LEU A 151 16.54 -5.68 -12.29
C LEU A 151 15.47 -4.82 -12.98
N SER A 152 15.16 -5.18 -14.23
CA SER A 152 14.08 -4.61 -15.01
C SER A 152 13.25 -5.74 -15.57
N ILE A 153 12.03 -5.89 -15.04
CA ILE A 153 11.05 -6.86 -15.49
C ILE A 153 10.14 -6.09 -16.44
N ASN A 154 10.34 -6.28 -17.73
CA ASN A 154 9.63 -5.54 -18.77
C ASN A 154 8.24 -6.13 -19.03
N PRO A 155 7.35 -5.37 -19.69
CA PRO A 155 6.07 -5.88 -20.20
C PRO A 155 6.19 -7.25 -20.88
N GLY A 156 5.39 -8.21 -20.42
CA GLY A 156 5.36 -9.59 -20.92
C GLY A 156 6.38 -10.54 -20.30
N GLU A 157 7.28 -10.06 -19.44
CA GLU A 157 8.28 -10.89 -18.77
C GLU A 157 7.76 -11.47 -17.43
N GLU A 158 8.31 -12.62 -17.07
CA GLU A 158 8.14 -13.29 -15.79
C GLU A 158 9.50 -13.44 -15.11
N PHE A 159 9.55 -13.21 -13.80
CA PHE A 159 10.78 -13.32 -13.02
C PHE A 159 10.51 -13.88 -11.62
N GLN A 160 11.30 -14.86 -11.20
CA GLN A 160 11.22 -15.41 -9.85
C GLN A 160 12.26 -14.76 -8.94
N TYR A 161 11.78 -13.98 -7.99
CA TYR A 161 12.60 -13.49 -6.89
C TYR A 161 12.84 -14.60 -5.87
N GLU A 162 14.01 -14.62 -5.24
CA GLU A 162 14.31 -15.45 -4.06
C GLU A 162 14.90 -14.58 -2.94
N PHE A 163 14.14 -14.42 -1.86
CA PHE A 163 14.53 -13.68 -0.66
C PHE A 163 14.85 -14.67 0.44
N ASN A 164 16.13 -14.75 0.83
CA ASN A 164 16.57 -15.60 1.93
C ASN A 164 16.61 -14.75 3.20
N ILE A 165 15.56 -14.82 4.01
CA ILE A 165 15.43 -14.04 5.24
C ILE A 165 16.31 -14.70 6.32
N PRO A 166 17.30 -14.01 6.89
CA PRO A 166 18.15 -14.61 7.91
C PRO A 166 17.35 -14.98 9.18
N PRO A 167 17.70 -16.07 9.90
CA PRO A 167 17.06 -16.42 11.17
C PRO A 167 17.15 -15.33 12.25
N GLU A 168 18.16 -14.48 12.17
CA GLU A 168 18.38 -13.34 13.06
C GLU A 168 17.61 -12.07 12.66
N HIS A 169 16.92 -12.08 11.51
CA HIS A 169 16.18 -10.93 11.02
C HIS A 169 15.14 -10.45 12.06
N PRO A 170 15.02 -9.14 12.32
CA PRO A 170 14.02 -8.61 13.24
C PRO A 170 12.59 -8.86 12.73
N ALA A 171 11.71 -9.28 13.64
CA ALA A 171 10.28 -9.20 13.40
C ALA A 171 9.83 -7.73 13.32
N GLY A 172 8.84 -7.43 12.49
CA GLY A 172 8.45 -6.05 12.27
C GLY A 172 7.45 -5.83 11.15
N THR A 173 7.20 -4.55 10.88
CA THR A 173 6.38 -4.09 9.77
C THR A 173 7.31 -3.52 8.71
N PHE A 174 7.31 -4.17 7.56
CA PHE A 174 8.01 -3.80 6.35
C PHE A 174 6.99 -3.62 5.23
N TRP A 175 7.46 -3.32 4.03
CA TRP A 175 6.59 -3.17 2.87
C TRP A 175 7.35 -3.50 1.59
N TYR A 176 6.61 -3.69 0.51
CA TYR A 176 7.20 -3.93 -0.80
C TYR A 176 6.59 -3.02 -1.85
N HIS A 177 7.40 -2.62 -2.82
CA HIS A 177 7.02 -1.71 -3.89
C HIS A 177 7.99 -1.80 -5.08
N PRO A 178 7.65 -1.26 -6.26
CA PRO A 178 8.61 -1.09 -7.34
C PRO A 178 9.68 -0.08 -6.98
N HIS A 179 10.92 -0.36 -7.38
CA HIS A 179 12.08 0.49 -7.20
C HIS A 179 12.90 0.63 -8.50
N ARG A 180 12.25 0.41 -9.65
CA ARG A 180 12.91 0.56 -10.95
C ARG A 180 13.11 2.04 -11.26
N HIS A 181 14.35 2.40 -11.61
CA HIS A 181 14.69 3.75 -12.02
C HIS A 181 13.82 4.21 -13.21
N GLY A 182 13.42 5.49 -13.20
CA GLY A 182 12.54 6.09 -14.21
C GLY A 182 11.03 5.90 -14.01
N SER A 183 10.58 4.81 -13.37
CA SER A 183 9.15 4.47 -13.26
C SER A 183 8.61 4.34 -11.83
N THR A 184 9.48 4.30 -10.82
CA THR A 184 9.11 4.09 -9.40
C THR A 184 7.98 4.99 -8.91
N ALA A 185 8.14 6.32 -9.00
CA ALA A 185 7.19 7.26 -8.41
C ALA A 185 5.77 7.10 -9.00
N LEU A 186 5.71 6.90 -10.32
CA LEU A 186 4.47 6.71 -11.07
C LEU A 186 3.77 5.39 -10.71
N GLN A 187 4.53 4.32 -10.51
CA GLN A 187 4.00 3.02 -10.12
C GLN A 187 3.54 2.98 -8.66
N VAL A 188 4.32 3.53 -7.73
CA VAL A 188 3.94 3.64 -6.31
C VAL A 188 2.68 4.51 -6.17
N ALA A 189 2.63 5.66 -6.84
CA ALA A 189 1.46 6.54 -6.84
C ALA A 189 0.22 5.92 -7.52
N SER A 190 0.39 4.86 -8.32
CA SER A 190 -0.73 4.08 -8.87
C SER A 190 -1.35 3.12 -7.83
N GLY A 191 -0.68 2.92 -6.69
CA GLY A 191 -1.10 2.02 -5.62
C GLY A 191 -0.29 0.72 -5.52
N MET A 192 0.82 0.60 -6.25
CA MET A 192 1.72 -0.57 -6.21
C MET A 192 2.59 -0.58 -4.95
N ALA A 193 1.95 -0.75 -3.80
CA ALA A 193 2.61 -0.91 -2.50
C ALA A 193 1.81 -1.87 -1.63
N GLY A 194 2.51 -2.78 -0.94
CA GLY A 194 1.88 -3.77 -0.06
C GLY A 194 2.64 -3.91 1.26
N ALA A 195 1.91 -4.31 2.29
CA ALA A 195 2.52 -4.62 3.58
C ALA A 195 3.34 -5.92 3.49
N LEU A 196 4.49 -5.94 4.13
CA LEU A 196 5.31 -7.12 4.33
C LEU A 196 5.53 -7.29 5.84
N ILE A 197 4.92 -8.30 6.43
CA ILE A 197 5.00 -8.54 7.87
C ILE A 197 5.97 -9.69 8.12
N VAL A 198 7.04 -9.41 8.87
CA VAL A 198 7.92 -10.44 9.41
C VAL A 198 7.45 -10.72 10.83
N HIS A 199 6.83 -11.88 11.06
CA HIS A 199 6.42 -12.32 12.38
C HIS A 199 7.60 -12.86 13.18
N GLY A 200 7.54 -12.80 14.51
CA GLY A 200 8.60 -13.31 15.38
C GLY A 200 8.07 -14.15 16.53
N ASP A 201 8.91 -15.04 17.04
CA ASP A 201 8.64 -15.87 18.21
C ASP A 201 9.83 -15.89 19.20
N ARG A 202 10.85 -15.04 19.00
CA ARG A 202 12.02 -14.99 19.87
C ARG A 202 11.65 -14.42 21.22
N LYS A 203 12.10 -15.08 22.28
CA LYS A 203 11.97 -14.62 23.66
C LYS A 203 13.20 -13.81 24.04
N PRO A 204 13.08 -12.81 24.93
CA PRO A 204 14.26 -12.24 25.57
C PRO A 204 14.95 -13.32 26.40
N GLU A 205 16.26 -13.45 26.24
CA GLU A 205 17.08 -14.38 27.01
C GLU A 205 18.12 -13.59 27.82
N ALA A 206 18.40 -14.04 29.05
CA ALA A 206 19.47 -13.43 29.84
C ALA A 206 20.83 -13.89 29.30
N ASP A 207 21.74 -12.95 29.04
CA ASP A 207 23.08 -13.23 28.52
C ASP A 207 24.09 -13.67 29.60
N GLY A 208 23.63 -13.77 30.86
CA GLY A 208 24.45 -14.16 32.01
C GLY A 208 25.23 -13.01 32.67
N ILE A 209 25.14 -11.78 32.15
CA ILE A 209 25.86 -10.60 32.66
C ILE A 209 24.88 -9.42 32.91
N ASN A 210 23.67 -9.72 33.37
CA ASN A 210 22.57 -8.76 33.58
C ASN A 210 22.13 -7.98 32.32
N GLN A 211 22.41 -8.47 31.11
CA GLN A 211 21.77 -7.96 29.90
C GLN A 211 20.80 -9.00 29.33
N PHE A 212 19.77 -8.51 28.66
CA PHE A 212 18.81 -9.35 27.97
C PHE A 212 19.03 -9.20 26.47
N THR A 213 19.00 -10.32 25.74
CA THR A 213 18.79 -10.30 24.31
C THR A 213 17.37 -9.77 24.04
N HIS A 214 17.20 -9.06 22.93
CA HIS A 214 15.90 -8.54 22.55
C HIS A 214 14.98 -9.70 22.14
N GLY A 215 13.73 -9.67 22.58
CA GLY A 215 12.67 -10.56 22.10
C GLY A 215 11.78 -9.87 21.08
N ASP A 216 11.03 -10.65 20.33
CA ASP A 216 10.05 -10.13 19.37
C ASP A 216 8.77 -9.71 20.11
N ILE A 217 8.19 -8.58 19.68
CA ILE A 217 6.97 -8.04 20.28
C ILE A 217 5.78 -9.01 20.17
N ASP A 218 5.74 -9.80 19.10
CA ASP A 218 4.76 -10.84 18.85
C ASP A 218 4.78 -11.89 19.99
N THR A 219 5.98 -12.27 20.45
CA THR A 219 6.20 -13.18 21.58
C THR A 219 5.88 -12.55 22.92
N LEU A 220 6.30 -11.29 23.11
CA LEU A 220 6.14 -10.58 24.38
C LEU A 220 4.68 -10.31 24.70
N LEU A 221 3.85 -10.14 23.67
CA LEU A 221 2.42 -9.86 23.81
C LEU A 221 1.57 -11.15 23.71
N ALA A 222 2.15 -12.28 23.32
CA ALA A 222 1.46 -13.56 23.25
C ALA A 222 0.92 -13.96 24.63
N GLY A 223 -0.40 -14.18 24.71
CA GLY A 223 -1.08 -14.65 25.93
C GLY A 223 -1.39 -13.59 26.99
N LEU A 224 -0.99 -12.32 26.80
CA LEU A 224 -1.30 -11.25 27.75
C LEU A 224 -2.70 -10.64 27.53
N THR A 225 -3.18 -10.55 26.28
CA THR A 225 -4.55 -10.15 25.91
C THR A 225 -4.88 -10.58 24.47
N ASP A 226 -6.16 -10.78 24.14
CA ASP A 226 -6.65 -10.75 22.75
C ASP A 226 -6.46 -9.32 22.21
N MET A 227 -5.35 -9.10 21.50
CA MET A 227 -4.93 -7.80 20.95
C MET A 227 -5.13 -7.81 19.44
N PRO A 228 -6.22 -7.22 18.92
CA PRO A 228 -6.47 -7.12 17.49
C PRO A 228 -5.35 -6.38 16.79
N GLU A 229 -4.96 -6.87 15.61
CA GLU A 229 -3.96 -6.23 14.77
C GLU A 229 -4.61 -5.58 13.54
N ARG A 230 -4.21 -4.34 13.26
CA ARG A 230 -4.65 -3.54 12.12
C ARG A 230 -3.46 -3.12 11.28
N ILE A 231 -3.52 -3.39 9.98
CA ILE A 231 -2.52 -2.96 9.01
C ILE A 231 -3.07 -1.74 8.29
N LEU A 232 -2.31 -0.65 8.25
CA LEU A 232 -2.70 0.63 7.65
C LEU A 232 -1.67 1.01 6.57
N VAL A 233 -1.98 0.74 5.32
CA VAL A 233 -1.22 1.24 4.17
C VAL A 233 -1.85 2.57 3.75
N LEU A 234 -1.14 3.66 4.02
CA LEU A 234 -1.52 5.03 3.70
C LEU A 234 -1.00 5.36 2.30
N GLN A 235 -1.88 5.71 1.37
CA GLN A 235 -1.48 5.91 -0.03
C GLN A 235 -2.01 7.23 -0.59
N GLN A 236 -1.14 7.91 -1.33
CA GLN A 236 -1.44 9.14 -2.04
C GLN A 236 -1.58 8.82 -3.54
N ILE A 237 -2.80 8.47 -3.96
CA ILE A 237 -3.07 8.06 -5.35
C ILE A 237 -3.26 9.30 -6.23
N GLN A 238 -2.24 9.65 -7.02
CA GLN A 238 -2.09 10.95 -7.71
C GLN A 238 -2.75 11.01 -9.11
N TYR A 239 -3.90 10.37 -9.31
CA TYR A 239 -4.53 10.29 -10.64
C TYR A 239 -5.08 11.65 -11.12
N ALA A 240 -5.04 11.88 -12.43
CA ALA A 240 -5.60 13.05 -13.10
C ALA A 240 -6.42 12.65 -14.34
N CYS A 241 -7.43 13.45 -14.66
CA CYS A 241 -8.15 13.41 -15.94
C CYS A 241 -7.66 14.57 -16.80
N LEU A 242 -7.61 14.34 -18.12
CA LEU A 242 -7.02 15.29 -19.06
C LEU A 242 -8.09 15.87 -19.99
N ASP A 243 -7.92 17.13 -20.38
CA ASP A 243 -8.71 17.75 -21.46
C ASP A 243 -8.20 17.32 -22.85
N ASP A 244 -8.82 17.86 -23.90
CA ASP A 244 -8.53 17.51 -25.28
C ASP A 244 -7.10 17.94 -25.70
N GLU A 245 -6.51 18.89 -24.98
CA GLU A 245 -5.13 19.34 -25.14
C GLU A 245 -4.12 18.48 -24.36
N GLY A 246 -4.59 17.55 -23.54
CA GLY A 246 -3.75 16.70 -22.69
C GLY A 246 -3.31 17.37 -21.38
N GLU A 247 -3.93 18.49 -21.00
CA GLU A 247 -3.70 19.17 -19.73
C GLU A 247 -4.55 18.60 -18.61
N ILE A 248 -4.05 18.68 -17.38
CA ILE A 248 -4.82 18.29 -16.19
C ILE A 248 -6.07 19.17 -16.09
N LYS A 249 -7.25 18.54 -16.09
CA LYS A 249 -8.51 19.23 -15.81
C LYS A 249 -8.52 19.73 -14.38
N VAL A 250 -8.71 21.04 -14.22
CA VAL A 250 -8.68 21.71 -12.91
C VAL A 250 -9.90 22.58 -12.68
N ARG A 251 -10.31 22.66 -11.41
CA ARG A 251 -11.23 23.70 -10.94
C ARG A 251 -10.43 24.83 -10.30
N LYS A 252 -10.76 26.06 -10.67
CA LYS A 252 -10.13 27.28 -10.14
C LYS A 252 -11.11 28.07 -9.27
N ASP A 253 -10.58 28.80 -8.29
CA ASP A 253 -11.36 29.78 -7.53
C ASP A 253 -11.55 31.09 -8.32
N LEU A 254 -12.24 32.07 -7.72
CA LEU A 254 -12.46 33.39 -8.34
C LEU A 254 -11.16 34.18 -8.56
N ALA A 255 -10.08 33.84 -7.84
CA ALA A 255 -8.76 34.44 -8.00
C ALA A 255 -7.90 33.71 -9.05
N GLY A 256 -8.42 32.64 -9.66
CA GLY A 256 -7.73 31.84 -10.67
C GLY A 256 -6.79 30.77 -10.11
N ASN A 257 -6.76 30.56 -8.79
CA ASN A 257 -5.93 29.52 -8.17
C ASN A 257 -6.56 28.14 -8.38
N VAL A 258 -5.75 27.13 -8.69
CA VAL A 258 -6.20 25.74 -8.75
C VAL A 258 -6.55 25.26 -7.34
N VAL A 259 -7.77 24.76 -7.17
CA VAL A 259 -8.31 24.30 -5.88
C VAL A 259 -8.73 22.83 -5.89
N ALA A 260 -8.77 22.19 -7.06
CA ALA A 260 -8.95 20.74 -7.20
C ALA A 260 -8.61 20.29 -8.62
N TRP A 261 -8.20 19.03 -8.76
CA TRP A 261 -8.24 18.33 -10.05
C TRP A 261 -9.61 17.68 -10.23
N VAL A 262 -10.17 17.78 -11.42
CA VAL A 262 -11.53 17.32 -11.70
C VAL A 262 -11.52 16.26 -12.81
N CYS A 263 -12.55 15.45 -12.80
CA CYS A 263 -12.85 14.47 -13.84
C CYS A 263 -14.32 14.68 -14.19
N ASP A 264 -14.68 14.48 -15.45
CA ASP A 264 -16.05 14.37 -15.93
C ASP A 264 -16.52 12.90 -15.93
N ASP A 265 -17.80 12.64 -16.21
CA ASP A 265 -18.38 11.30 -16.05
C ASP A 265 -17.85 10.25 -17.05
N GLU A 266 -17.43 10.72 -18.23
CA GLU A 266 -16.82 9.91 -19.28
C GLU A 266 -15.29 9.83 -19.17
N ASP A 267 -14.68 10.61 -18.26
CA ASP A 267 -13.24 10.60 -18.09
C ASP A 267 -12.77 9.35 -17.33
N THR A 268 -11.58 8.87 -17.68
CA THR A 268 -10.85 7.88 -16.89
C THR A 268 -9.56 8.50 -16.37
N GLY A 269 -9.48 8.66 -15.06
CA GLY A 269 -8.29 9.18 -14.39
C GLY A 269 -7.12 8.21 -14.47
N GLY A 270 -5.93 8.72 -14.75
CA GLY A 270 -4.73 7.90 -14.92
C GLY A 270 -3.48 8.58 -14.36
N ILE A 271 -2.37 7.84 -14.40
CA ILE A 271 -1.03 8.32 -14.08
C ILE A 271 -0.12 7.81 -15.20
N GLU A 272 -0.06 8.55 -16.30
CA GLU A 272 0.62 8.15 -17.54
C GLU A 272 1.73 9.12 -17.98
N PHE A 273 1.96 10.16 -17.18
CA PHE A 273 2.92 11.22 -17.48
C PHE A 273 3.48 11.75 -16.16
N TYR A 274 4.59 12.49 -16.26
CA TYR A 274 5.09 13.27 -15.12
C TYR A 274 4.62 14.71 -15.21
N ASP A 275 4.73 15.31 -16.39
CA ASP A 275 4.28 16.67 -16.70
C ASP A 275 3.39 16.67 -17.94
N SER A 276 2.31 17.45 -17.90
CA SER A 276 1.47 17.72 -19.06
C SER A 276 2.21 18.59 -20.09
N PRO A 277 1.73 18.70 -21.35
CA PRO A 277 2.33 19.57 -22.37
C PRO A 277 2.60 21.03 -21.93
N GLY A 278 1.74 21.59 -21.10
CA GLY A 278 1.81 22.94 -20.52
C GLY A 278 2.69 23.03 -19.26
N GLY A 279 3.37 21.95 -18.88
CA GLY A 279 4.29 21.91 -17.74
C GLY A 279 3.63 21.72 -16.39
N ASN A 280 2.37 21.26 -16.34
CA ASN A 280 1.70 20.94 -15.08
C ASN A 280 2.00 19.49 -14.67
N GLY A 281 2.78 19.34 -13.60
CA GLY A 281 3.23 18.04 -13.11
C GLY A 281 2.23 17.30 -12.21
N LEU A 282 2.19 15.98 -12.30
CA LEU A 282 1.58 15.11 -11.28
C LEU A 282 2.41 15.11 -9.99
N PHE A 283 3.74 15.18 -10.14
CA PHE A 283 4.70 14.93 -9.09
C PHE A 283 5.55 16.17 -8.80
N GLY A 284 4.97 17.20 -8.18
CA GLY A 284 5.68 18.42 -7.79
C GLY A 284 5.36 18.85 -6.36
N PRO A 285 6.14 19.76 -5.75
CA PRO A 285 5.81 20.31 -4.43
C PRO A 285 4.39 20.92 -4.42
N GLY A 286 3.56 20.49 -3.46
CA GLY A 286 2.19 20.96 -3.30
C GLY A 286 1.20 20.49 -4.37
N THR A 287 1.58 19.57 -5.28
CA THR A 287 0.62 19.03 -6.28
C THR A 287 -0.42 18.13 -5.64
N TRP A 288 -0.08 17.43 -4.56
CA TRP A 288 -1.02 16.63 -3.79
C TRP A 288 -2.14 17.49 -3.21
N ASP A 289 -1.83 18.59 -2.51
CA ASP A 289 -2.84 19.53 -2.01
C ASP A 289 -3.71 20.10 -3.14
N LYS A 290 -3.08 20.53 -4.25
CA LYS A 290 -3.80 21.06 -5.43
C LYS A 290 -4.74 20.04 -6.07
N SER A 291 -4.43 18.75 -5.96
CA SER A 291 -5.28 17.69 -6.51
C SER A 291 -6.65 17.62 -5.82
N GLY A 292 -6.73 18.08 -4.57
CA GLY A 292 -7.92 17.95 -3.73
C GLY A 292 -8.28 16.50 -3.39
N ARG A 293 -7.37 15.55 -3.68
CA ARG A 293 -7.53 14.13 -3.35
C ARG A 293 -7.27 13.90 -1.87
N HIS A 294 -7.78 12.77 -1.37
CA HIS A 294 -7.61 12.36 0.01
C HIS A 294 -6.66 11.18 0.07
N THR A 295 -5.87 11.10 1.14
CA THR A 295 -5.04 9.93 1.40
C THR A 295 -5.96 8.73 1.63
N SER A 296 -5.73 7.65 0.90
CA SER A 296 -6.44 6.40 1.13
C SER A 296 -5.80 5.62 2.27
N ILE A 297 -6.61 4.85 2.99
CA ILE A 297 -6.14 3.87 3.97
C ILE A 297 -6.63 2.52 3.47
N ASN A 298 -5.70 1.63 3.12
CA ASN A 298 -5.99 0.33 2.50
C ASN A 298 -6.94 0.46 1.30
N GLY A 299 -6.67 1.43 0.41
CA GLY A 299 -7.50 1.68 -0.77
C GLY A 299 -8.86 2.33 -0.51
N LYS A 300 -9.26 2.63 0.74
CA LYS A 300 -10.51 3.35 1.06
C LYS A 300 -10.27 4.82 1.38
N ILE A 301 -11.20 5.68 0.98
CA ILE A 301 -11.18 7.13 1.25
C ILE A 301 -12.10 7.47 2.43
N ILE A 302 -11.55 8.12 3.46
CA ILE A 302 -12.22 8.45 4.73
C ILE A 302 -12.96 7.23 5.32
N PRO A 303 -12.26 6.10 5.54
CA PRO A 303 -12.90 4.89 6.04
C PRO A 303 -13.33 5.01 7.50
N ILE A 304 -14.28 4.16 7.89
CA ILE A 304 -14.78 4.03 9.26
C ILE A 304 -14.09 2.83 9.90
N ILE A 305 -13.36 3.09 10.98
CA ILE A 305 -12.74 2.03 11.78
C ILE A 305 -13.78 1.53 12.78
N ARG A 306 -14.53 0.50 12.39
CA ARG A 306 -15.52 -0.18 13.24
C ARG A 306 -15.14 -1.62 13.55
N GLY A 307 -14.45 -2.30 12.63
CA GLY A 307 -14.38 -3.76 12.54
C GLY A 307 -15.72 -4.35 12.07
N ASP A 308 -15.67 -5.37 11.22
CA ASP A 308 -16.86 -6.11 10.80
C ASP A 308 -17.26 -7.20 11.81
N GLY A 309 -16.34 -7.57 12.71
CA GLY A 309 -16.52 -8.64 13.69
C GLY A 309 -16.33 -10.05 13.12
N ALA A 310 -16.04 -10.18 11.82
CA ALA A 310 -15.81 -11.45 11.14
C ALA A 310 -14.34 -11.62 10.75
N HIS A 311 -13.74 -10.58 10.16
CA HIS A 311 -12.34 -10.56 9.72
C HIS A 311 -11.49 -9.67 10.61
N ILE A 312 -12.08 -8.62 11.18
CA ILE A 312 -11.41 -7.78 12.18
C ILE A 312 -12.34 -7.51 13.36
N PRO A 313 -11.86 -7.74 14.60
CA PRO A 313 -12.62 -7.44 15.81
C PRO A 313 -13.17 -6.01 15.81
N ARG A 314 -14.39 -5.87 16.31
CA ARG A 314 -14.99 -4.55 16.50
C ARG A 314 -14.15 -3.74 17.48
N VAL A 315 -13.95 -2.46 17.16
CA VAL A 315 -13.23 -1.54 18.06
C VAL A 315 -13.99 -1.44 19.38
N LYS A 316 -13.30 -1.71 20.49
CA LYS A 316 -13.84 -1.61 21.86
C LYS A 316 -13.03 -0.58 22.63
N ALA A 317 -13.72 0.36 23.29
CA ALA A 317 -13.05 1.33 24.15
C ALA A 317 -12.32 0.60 25.29
N GLY A 318 -11.06 0.95 25.54
CA GLY A 318 -10.21 0.32 26.54
C GLY A 318 -9.54 -0.99 26.10
N GLN A 319 -9.84 -1.52 24.90
CA GLN A 319 -9.09 -2.64 24.34
C GLN A 319 -7.77 -2.13 23.76
N ILE A 320 -6.68 -2.84 24.08
CA ILE A 320 -5.38 -2.61 23.46
C ILE A 320 -5.42 -3.23 22.06
N GLU A 321 -4.94 -2.49 21.06
CA GLU A 321 -4.83 -2.95 19.68
C GLU A 321 -3.41 -2.64 19.16
N ARG A 322 -2.93 -3.43 18.20
CA ARG A 322 -1.68 -3.17 17.50
C ARG A 322 -1.96 -2.60 16.11
N TRP A 323 -1.34 -1.46 15.81
CA TRP A 323 -1.55 -0.75 14.56
C TRP A 323 -0.23 -0.68 13.80
N ARG A 324 -0.17 -1.33 12.64
CA ARG A 324 1.00 -1.36 11.74
C ARG A 324 0.79 -0.34 10.62
N ALA A 325 1.35 0.85 10.77
CA ALA A 325 1.20 1.92 9.79
C ALA A 325 2.37 1.98 8.80
N ILE A 326 2.06 2.08 7.52
CA ILE A 326 2.99 2.22 6.40
C ILE A 326 2.59 3.47 5.62
N HIS A 327 3.52 4.40 5.41
CA HIS A 327 3.33 5.51 4.47
C HIS A 327 3.90 5.12 3.11
N ALA A 328 3.01 4.83 2.16
CA ALA A 328 3.33 4.48 0.79
C ALA A 328 2.99 5.61 -0.20
N GLY A 329 2.87 6.85 0.30
CA GLY A 329 2.75 8.03 -0.55
C GLY A 329 4.11 8.51 -1.08
N VAL A 330 4.08 9.21 -2.20
CA VAL A 330 5.29 9.56 -2.97
C VAL A 330 5.83 10.95 -2.64
N ARG A 331 5.02 11.83 -2.03
CA ARG A 331 5.38 13.25 -1.86
C ARG A 331 5.17 13.74 -0.45
N ASP A 332 3.92 13.96 -0.06
CA ASP A 332 3.65 14.72 1.13
C ASP A 332 3.80 13.86 2.39
N THR A 333 4.35 14.45 3.44
CA THR A 333 4.44 13.80 4.74
C THR A 333 3.05 13.68 5.34
N ILE A 334 2.76 12.55 5.97
CA ILE A 334 1.51 12.35 6.71
C ILE A 334 1.78 12.48 8.20
N SER A 335 1.01 13.33 8.87
CA SER A 335 0.95 13.38 10.33
C SER A 335 -0.29 12.63 10.81
N LEU A 336 -0.10 11.44 11.37
CA LEU A 336 -1.20 10.64 11.91
C LEU A 336 -1.54 11.09 13.34
N GLU A 337 -2.79 11.45 13.56
CA GLU A 337 -3.28 11.88 14.88
C GLU A 337 -4.56 11.15 15.28
N PHE A 338 -4.68 10.89 16.58
CA PHE A 338 -5.91 10.42 17.19
C PHE A 338 -6.56 11.56 17.95
N ARG A 339 -7.72 12.02 17.47
CA ARG A 339 -8.48 13.10 18.11
C ARG A 339 -9.81 12.58 18.63
N LYS A 340 -10.17 13.03 19.84
CA LYS A 340 -11.48 12.77 20.40
C LYS A 340 -12.51 13.63 19.68
N SER A 341 -13.51 13.00 19.06
CA SER A 341 -14.61 13.74 18.43
C SER A 341 -15.39 14.56 19.46
N GLN A 342 -15.62 15.83 19.13
CA GLN A 342 -16.47 16.78 19.82
C GLN A 342 -17.93 16.58 19.40
N ARG A 343 -18.75 16.09 20.32
CA ARG A 343 -20.18 15.91 20.09
C ARG A 343 -20.97 17.17 20.48
N PRO A 344 -22.05 17.52 19.74
CA PRO A 344 -22.61 16.80 18.58
C PRO A 344 -21.88 17.11 17.27
N VAL A 345 -21.53 16.08 16.50
CA VAL A 345 -21.01 16.23 15.13
C VAL A 345 -22.14 16.72 14.23
N LYS A 346 -22.00 17.91 13.64
CA LYS A 346 -22.96 18.43 12.64
C LYS A 346 -22.38 18.26 11.24
N GLY A 347 -23.14 17.61 10.35
CA GLY A 347 -22.70 17.30 8.99
C GLY A 347 -22.03 15.92 8.87
N SER A 348 -21.49 15.61 7.68
CA SER A 348 -20.84 14.33 7.42
C SER A 348 -19.44 14.54 6.85
N ILE A 349 -18.42 13.99 7.54
CA ILE A 349 -17.02 13.98 7.07
C ILE A 349 -16.88 13.37 5.66
N ARG A 350 -17.86 12.54 5.26
CA ARG A 350 -17.94 11.85 3.97
C ARG A 350 -17.93 12.77 2.73
N TYR A 351 -18.14 14.07 2.90
CA TYR A 351 -18.21 15.06 1.81
C TYR A 351 -17.33 16.29 2.07
N VAL A 352 -16.42 16.21 3.05
CA VAL A 352 -15.48 17.29 3.35
C VAL A 352 -14.38 17.27 2.29
N LYS A 353 -13.94 18.44 1.83
CA LYS A 353 -12.80 18.54 0.92
C LYS A 353 -11.50 18.28 1.68
N ALA A 354 -10.46 17.82 0.99
CA ALA A 354 -9.18 17.55 1.63
C ALA A 354 -8.62 18.80 2.35
N SER A 355 -8.71 19.97 1.70
CA SER A 355 -8.27 21.26 2.27
C SER A 355 -9.11 21.77 3.46
N GLU A 356 -10.32 21.24 3.65
CA GLU A 356 -11.23 21.63 4.74
C GLU A 356 -11.23 20.59 5.88
N GLN A 357 -10.44 19.51 5.76
CA GLN A 357 -10.50 18.37 6.66
C GLN A 357 -10.00 18.73 8.07
N ASP A 358 -8.89 19.46 8.17
CA ASP A 358 -8.35 19.87 9.46
C ASP A 358 -9.29 20.80 10.21
N ASP A 359 -9.86 21.80 9.53
CA ASP A 359 -10.86 22.71 10.08
C ASP A 359 -12.10 21.94 10.57
N TRP A 360 -12.54 20.94 9.81
CA TRP A 360 -13.67 20.09 10.20
C TRP A 360 -13.36 19.29 11.48
N ILE A 361 -12.16 18.69 11.56
CA ILE A 361 -11.70 17.90 12.71
C ILE A 361 -11.44 18.79 13.94
N GLN A 362 -11.02 20.04 13.77
CA GLN A 362 -10.89 20.97 14.90
C GLN A 362 -12.25 21.36 15.47
N LYS A 363 -13.28 21.39 14.63
CA LYS A 363 -14.64 21.81 14.99
C LYS A 363 -15.52 20.69 15.57
N TYR A 364 -15.28 19.42 15.21
CA TYR A 364 -16.11 18.24 15.54
C TYR A 364 -15.28 17.01 15.88
#